data_AF-A0A8B6FQ21-F1
#
_entry.id   AF-A0A8B6FQ21-F1
#
_cell.length_a   1.000
_cell.length_b   1.000
_cell.length_c   1.000
_cell.angle_alpha   90.00
_cell.angle_beta   90.00
_cell.angle_gamma   90.00
#
_symmetry.space_group_name_H-M   'P 1'
#
loop_
_entity.id
_entity.type
_entity.pdbx_description
1 polymer ?
#
loop_
_entity_poly.entity_id
_entity_poly.type
_entity_poly.pdbx_seq_one_letter_code
_entity_poly.pdbx_strand_id
1 'polypeptide(L)'
;MAQHYYFVMFMGLFSSLDILLFRNASAFLIDVKANNPSSTTDPQSSQQRTEIISFQRDMNLLKQEVEILKRYHPNYPSEEISQIKSVILSLKETMHELKSEVISLQIAKSDLIEELKQVRKEMYRAGNKTAKLETKCAAIQRDLSQLTTNKTKELENSIDILKKSVSTNISSLNQKNSYTDAQLKLMSFTTNSCCQNVKVLLNKTHLLTSLPPKTMRPFTTTTSKVNNAMIASSVIQLRTTIASKKCSDTRRTVIFIQEYAVSGQNLFIRGGIDERHRSGCIDVPVASMSNCSIPIQSHDLGSSGHFAAYNAWRKGDNFLDWHGPEPGQGTFQEKGAPGTPAVWTTNNLSDGRYNKLNTFGEHYWLVDIDMDCCKTINDWFEVKAFMDNHANNKNILDKGIWESNIFQGFSPCSGSERTPYESVNHWAKCGIMNVFHFNQKACQIYPLN
;
A
#
# COMPACT_ATOMS: atom_id res chain seq x y z
N MET A 1 77.12 -19.33 7.62
CA MET A 1 76.22 -18.54 6.74
C MET A 1 75.13 -19.40 6.08
N ALA A 2 75.43 -20.52 5.42
CA ALA A 2 74.41 -21.35 4.74
C ALA A 2 73.18 -21.71 5.61
N GLN A 3 73.36 -22.27 6.81
CA GLN A 3 72.26 -22.63 7.72
C GLN A 3 71.32 -21.46 8.08
N HIS A 4 71.83 -20.23 8.13
CA HIS A 4 71.03 -19.04 8.42
C HIS A 4 70.15 -18.64 7.23
N TYR A 5 70.67 -18.77 6.01
CA TYR A 5 69.88 -18.58 4.78
C TYR A 5 68.75 -19.62 4.66
N TYR A 6 69.01 -20.87 5.02
CA TYR A 6 67.97 -21.90 5.06
C TYR A 6 66.87 -21.60 6.08
N PHE A 7 67.22 -21.17 7.30
CA PHE A 7 66.23 -20.81 8.32
C PHE A 7 65.35 -19.62 7.91
N VAL A 8 65.92 -18.61 7.25
CA VAL A 8 65.16 -17.44 6.75
C VAL A 8 64.23 -17.80 5.59
N MET A 9 64.68 -18.65 4.63
CA MET A 9 63.76 -19.17 3.60
C MET A 9 62.66 -20.07 4.19
N PHE A 10 62.97 -20.87 5.22
CA PHE A 10 62.02 -21.76 5.88
C PHE A 10 60.92 -20.99 6.61
N MET A 11 61.27 -19.95 7.39
CA MET A 11 60.31 -19.02 8.00
C MET A 11 59.48 -18.26 6.95
N GLY A 12 60.09 -17.86 5.82
CA GLY A 12 59.37 -17.21 4.72
C GLY A 12 58.35 -18.13 4.06
N LEU A 13 58.68 -19.41 3.86
CA LEU A 13 57.78 -20.41 3.29
C LEU A 13 56.66 -20.79 4.26
N PHE A 14 56.95 -21.05 5.54
CA PHE A 14 55.91 -21.37 6.53
C PHE A 14 54.93 -20.21 6.71
N SER A 15 55.40 -18.98 6.90
CA SER A 15 54.51 -17.82 6.99
C SER A 15 53.69 -17.60 5.71
N SER A 16 54.25 -17.86 4.53
CA SER A 16 53.50 -17.82 3.27
C SER A 16 52.44 -18.92 3.19
N LEU A 17 52.76 -20.15 3.61
CA LEU A 17 51.89 -21.32 3.54
C LEU A 17 50.73 -21.22 4.54
N ASP A 18 51.02 -20.81 5.79
CA ASP A 18 50.01 -20.56 6.82
C ASP A 18 49.06 -19.44 6.39
N ILE A 19 49.57 -18.33 5.83
CA ILE A 19 48.76 -17.23 5.32
C ILE A 19 47.89 -17.66 4.13
N LEU A 20 48.39 -18.50 3.22
CA LEU A 20 47.60 -19.02 2.09
C LEU A 20 46.50 -19.98 2.57
N LEU A 21 46.86 -20.92 3.45
CA LEU A 21 45.94 -21.94 3.96
C LEU A 21 44.83 -21.32 4.83
N PHE A 22 45.17 -20.41 5.75
CA PHE A 22 44.15 -19.76 6.59
C PHE A 22 43.25 -18.82 5.79
N ARG A 23 43.78 -18.01 4.87
CA ARG A 23 42.96 -17.07 4.09
C ARG A 23 41.99 -17.81 3.15
N ASN A 24 42.45 -18.87 2.48
CA ASN A 24 41.62 -19.58 1.52
C ASN A 24 40.60 -20.53 2.20
N ALA A 25 40.97 -21.22 3.28
CA ALA A 25 40.02 -22.04 4.04
C ALA A 25 38.95 -21.19 4.72
N SER A 26 39.33 -20.01 5.26
CA SER A 26 38.38 -19.09 5.91
C SER A 26 37.44 -18.43 4.90
N ALA A 27 37.93 -18.00 3.73
CA ALA A 27 37.09 -17.45 2.67
C ALA A 27 36.04 -18.47 2.19
N PHE A 28 36.45 -19.72 1.98
CA PHE A 28 35.56 -20.81 1.54
C PHE A 28 34.49 -21.17 2.59
N LEU A 29 34.84 -21.20 3.87
CA LEU A 29 33.90 -21.51 4.97
C LEU A 29 32.90 -20.39 5.29
N ILE A 30 33.25 -19.14 4.99
CA ILE A 30 32.38 -17.98 5.26
C ILE A 30 31.31 -17.83 4.18
N ASP A 31 31.66 -17.98 2.90
CA ASP A 31 30.75 -17.70 1.77
C ASP A 31 29.75 -18.84 1.50
N VAL A 32 30.12 -20.10 1.77
CA VAL A 32 29.19 -21.25 1.66
C VAL A 32 28.05 -21.18 2.70
N LYS A 33 28.24 -20.44 3.80
CA LYS A 33 27.26 -20.34 4.89
C LYS A 33 26.24 -19.21 4.71
N ALA A 34 26.36 -18.42 3.64
CA ALA A 34 25.45 -17.32 3.34
C ALA A 34 25.14 -17.23 1.84
N ASN A 35 23.97 -17.74 1.42
CA ASN A 35 22.88 -16.94 0.82
C ASN A 35 21.81 -17.77 0.08
N ASN A 36 20.61 -17.18 -0.01
CA ASN A 36 19.42 -17.73 -0.70
C ASN A 36 19.42 -17.37 -2.21
N PRO A 37 18.73 -18.14 -3.08
CA PRO A 37 18.78 -17.96 -4.53
C PRO A 37 17.62 -17.14 -5.12
N SER A 38 17.87 -16.27 -6.11
CA SER A 38 16.81 -15.72 -6.98
C SER A 38 17.22 -15.51 -8.46
N SER A 39 16.94 -16.56 -9.25
CA SER A 39 16.63 -16.62 -10.69
C SER A 39 17.42 -15.85 -11.79
N THR A 40 17.77 -16.65 -12.81
CA THR A 40 17.97 -16.32 -14.24
C THR A 40 19.18 -15.47 -14.63
N THR A 41 20.10 -16.11 -15.37
CA THR A 41 21.47 -15.63 -15.70
C THR A 41 22.26 -15.22 -14.46
N ASP A 42 22.83 -16.23 -13.81
CA ASP A 42 23.43 -16.17 -12.48
C ASP A 42 24.96 -15.98 -12.57
N PRO A 43 25.50 -14.77 -12.35
CA PRO A 43 26.95 -14.54 -12.29
C PRO A 43 27.61 -15.12 -11.03
N GLN A 44 26.88 -15.31 -9.91
CA GLN A 44 27.44 -15.94 -8.70
C GLN A 44 27.74 -17.44 -8.93
N SER A 45 26.92 -18.13 -9.71
CA SER A 45 27.18 -19.51 -10.16
C SER A 45 28.48 -19.65 -10.99
N SER A 46 28.91 -18.59 -11.69
CA SER A 46 30.20 -18.60 -12.39
C SER A 46 31.37 -18.33 -11.43
N GLN A 47 31.17 -17.46 -10.44
CA GLN A 47 32.16 -17.13 -9.42
C GLN A 47 32.46 -18.33 -8.50
N GLN A 48 31.44 -18.97 -7.91
CA GLN A 48 31.61 -20.18 -7.09
C GLN A 48 32.26 -21.34 -7.87
N ARG A 49 31.93 -21.50 -9.16
CA ARG A 49 32.64 -22.47 -10.03
C ARG A 49 34.11 -22.11 -10.22
N THR A 50 34.42 -20.83 -10.40
CA THR A 50 35.80 -20.35 -10.59
C THR A 50 36.65 -20.58 -9.34
N GLU A 51 36.09 -20.33 -8.16
CA GLU A 51 36.74 -20.54 -6.87
C GLU A 51 37.01 -22.02 -6.58
N ILE A 52 36.03 -22.91 -6.83
CA ILE A 52 36.23 -24.37 -6.73
C ILE A 52 37.33 -24.85 -7.70
N ILE A 53 37.35 -24.34 -8.93
CA ILE A 53 38.40 -24.68 -9.91
C ILE A 53 39.77 -24.14 -9.47
N SER A 54 39.83 -22.98 -8.83
CA SER A 54 41.08 -22.44 -8.27
C SER A 54 41.59 -23.32 -7.13
N PHE A 55 40.75 -23.62 -6.13
CA PHE A 55 41.12 -24.46 -5.00
C PHE A 55 41.57 -25.87 -5.44
N GLN A 56 40.91 -26.45 -6.44
CA GLN A 56 41.31 -27.74 -7.03
C GLN A 56 42.69 -27.67 -7.72
N ARG A 57 43.06 -26.52 -8.29
CA ARG A 57 44.40 -26.27 -8.87
C ARG A 57 45.45 -26.16 -7.77
N ASP A 58 45.17 -25.38 -6.74
CA ASP A 58 46.11 -25.10 -5.64
C ASP A 58 46.42 -26.38 -4.84
N MET A 59 45.42 -27.23 -4.60
CA MET A 59 45.59 -28.56 -4.00
C MET A 59 46.44 -29.53 -4.85
N ASN A 60 46.48 -29.35 -6.18
CA ASN A 60 47.34 -30.15 -7.05
C ASN A 60 48.79 -29.63 -7.05
N LEU A 61 48.98 -28.30 -6.99
CA LEU A 61 50.31 -27.68 -6.81
C LEU A 61 50.94 -28.10 -5.48
N LEU A 62 50.19 -28.03 -4.38
CA LEU A 62 50.66 -28.44 -3.05
C LEU A 62 51.12 -29.92 -3.02
N LYS A 63 50.38 -30.82 -3.69
CA LYS A 63 50.82 -32.22 -3.87
C LYS A 63 52.14 -32.33 -4.63
N GLN A 64 52.30 -31.54 -5.69
CA GLN A 64 53.49 -31.56 -6.53
C GLN A 64 54.72 -31.06 -5.76
N GLU A 65 54.58 -30.02 -4.94
CA GLU A 65 55.64 -29.51 -4.05
C GLU A 65 56.03 -30.54 -2.98
N VAL A 66 55.07 -31.22 -2.36
CA VAL A 66 55.34 -32.31 -1.41
C VAL A 66 56.12 -33.46 -2.06
N GLU A 67 55.82 -33.82 -3.31
CA GLU A 67 56.60 -34.83 -4.07
C GLU A 67 57.97 -34.32 -4.57
N ILE A 68 58.20 -33.00 -4.58
CA ILE A 68 59.53 -32.41 -4.83
C ILE A 68 60.36 -32.46 -3.54
N LEU A 69 59.80 -32.03 -2.41
CA LEU A 69 60.47 -32.06 -1.10
C LEU A 69 60.96 -33.47 -0.72
N LYS A 70 60.12 -34.49 -0.93
CA LYS A 70 60.48 -35.91 -0.73
C LYS A 70 61.71 -36.36 -1.53
N ARG A 71 61.97 -35.78 -2.72
CA ARG A 71 63.11 -36.15 -3.57
C ARG A 71 64.40 -35.46 -3.18
N TYR A 72 64.34 -34.21 -2.72
CA TYR A 72 65.54 -33.44 -2.39
C TYR A 72 66.06 -33.68 -0.97
N HIS A 73 65.21 -34.13 -0.03
CA HIS A 73 65.63 -34.42 1.34
C HIS A 73 65.09 -35.77 1.87
N PRO A 74 65.75 -36.90 1.55
CA PRO A 74 65.34 -38.22 2.04
C PRO A 74 65.51 -38.40 3.58
N ASN A 75 66.31 -37.56 4.24
CA ASN A 75 66.56 -37.59 5.69
C ASN A 75 65.90 -36.42 6.45
N TYR A 76 64.75 -35.92 5.99
CA TYR A 76 63.97 -34.93 6.75
C TYR A 76 63.46 -35.51 8.08
N PRO A 77 63.24 -34.69 9.14
CA PRO A 77 62.62 -35.17 10.38
C PRO A 77 61.27 -35.85 10.10
N SER A 78 61.13 -37.11 10.53
CA SER A 78 59.92 -37.91 10.25
C SER A 78 58.66 -37.32 10.87
N GLU A 79 58.81 -36.60 11.99
CA GLU A 79 57.76 -35.94 12.76
C GLU A 79 56.98 -34.92 11.91
N GLU A 80 57.68 -33.96 11.29
CA GLU A 80 57.08 -32.87 10.50
C GLU A 80 56.40 -33.41 9.23
N ILE A 81 57.03 -34.38 8.55
CA ILE A 81 56.43 -35.07 7.41
C ILE A 81 55.17 -35.86 7.85
N SER A 82 55.14 -36.40 9.06
CA SER A 82 53.96 -37.10 9.60
C SER A 82 52.81 -36.12 9.87
N GLN A 83 53.10 -34.96 10.47
CA GLN A 83 52.12 -33.89 10.70
C GLN A 83 51.54 -33.35 9.39
N ILE A 84 52.38 -33.06 8.39
CA ILE A 84 51.92 -32.62 7.06
C ILE A 84 51.03 -33.68 6.40
N LYS A 85 51.37 -34.97 6.49
CA LYS A 85 50.50 -36.05 5.98
C LYS A 85 49.15 -36.12 6.69
N SER A 86 49.12 -35.92 8.02
CA SER A 86 47.90 -35.87 8.81
C SER A 86 46.97 -34.73 8.37
N VAL A 87 47.51 -33.52 8.21
CA VAL A 87 46.76 -32.34 7.73
C VAL A 87 46.22 -32.58 6.31
N ILE A 88 47.04 -33.13 5.41
CA ILE A 88 46.61 -33.46 4.03
C ILE A 88 45.48 -34.50 4.01
N LEU A 89 45.49 -35.48 4.92
CA LEU A 89 44.40 -36.48 5.04
C LEU A 89 43.11 -35.83 5.53
N SER A 90 43.17 -35.03 6.61
CA SER A 90 42.01 -34.31 7.14
C SER A 90 41.39 -33.36 6.11
N LEU A 91 42.22 -32.58 5.39
CA LEU A 91 41.76 -31.72 4.28
C LEU A 91 41.12 -32.49 3.13
N LYS A 92 41.55 -33.73 2.87
CA LYS A 92 40.98 -34.59 1.83
C LYS A 92 39.61 -35.14 2.24
N GLU A 93 39.42 -35.43 3.52
CA GLU A 93 38.14 -35.90 4.08
C GLU A 93 37.09 -34.78 4.08
N THR A 94 37.42 -33.59 4.60
CA THR A 94 36.51 -32.43 4.59
C THR A 94 36.14 -32.00 3.17
N MET A 95 37.09 -32.01 2.24
CA MET A 95 36.81 -31.75 0.81
C MET A 95 35.88 -32.80 0.18
N HIS A 96 35.91 -34.06 0.64
CA HIS A 96 34.99 -35.10 0.17
C HIS A 96 33.57 -34.90 0.73
N GLU A 97 33.45 -34.53 2.00
CA GLU A 97 32.18 -34.19 2.66
C GLU A 97 31.51 -32.98 1.99
N LEU A 98 32.23 -31.87 1.84
CA LEU A 98 31.79 -30.67 1.11
C LEU A 98 31.33 -30.98 -0.33
N LYS A 99 32.04 -31.87 -1.03
CA LYS A 99 31.65 -32.30 -2.38
C LYS A 99 30.31 -33.06 -2.38
N SER A 100 30.04 -33.85 -1.34
CA SER A 100 28.76 -34.57 -1.17
C SER A 100 27.60 -33.60 -0.90
N GLU A 101 27.81 -32.61 -0.04
CA GLU A 101 26.82 -31.56 0.25
C GLU A 101 26.49 -30.74 -1.01
N VAL A 102 27.50 -30.31 -1.77
CA VAL A 102 27.30 -29.57 -3.03
C VAL A 102 26.49 -30.37 -4.05
N ILE A 103 26.70 -31.69 -4.15
CA ILE A 103 25.88 -32.56 -5.03
C ILE A 103 24.43 -32.61 -4.53
N SER A 104 24.22 -32.75 -3.22
CA SER A 104 22.89 -32.79 -2.61
C SER A 104 22.12 -31.47 -2.84
N LEU A 105 22.80 -30.33 -2.70
CA LEU A 105 22.25 -29.00 -2.99
C LEU A 105 21.94 -28.80 -4.49
N GLN A 106 22.74 -29.37 -5.39
CA GLN A 106 22.47 -29.32 -6.84
C GLN A 106 21.23 -30.14 -7.24
N ILE A 107 20.99 -31.27 -6.58
CA ILE A 107 19.78 -32.07 -6.76
C ILE A 107 18.57 -31.28 -6.24
N ALA A 108 18.60 -30.80 -4.99
CA ALA A 108 17.51 -30.02 -4.41
C ALA A 108 17.18 -28.74 -5.22
N LYS A 109 18.19 -28.05 -5.76
CA LYS A 109 18.01 -26.90 -6.68
C LYS A 109 17.30 -27.30 -7.97
N SER A 110 17.56 -28.50 -8.48
CA SER A 110 16.94 -29.01 -9.72
C SER A 110 15.47 -29.37 -9.51
N ASP A 111 15.15 -30.00 -8.38
CA ASP A 111 13.78 -30.35 -8.00
C ASP A 111 12.93 -29.08 -7.79
N LEU A 112 13.44 -28.10 -7.04
CA LEU A 112 12.80 -26.79 -6.83
C LEU A 112 12.53 -26.05 -8.15
N ILE A 113 13.43 -26.17 -9.14
CA ILE A 113 13.25 -25.59 -10.48
C ILE A 113 12.07 -26.24 -11.22
N GLU A 114 11.82 -27.54 -11.06
CA GLU A 114 10.70 -28.22 -11.71
C GLU A 114 9.37 -27.91 -11.00
N GLU A 115 9.36 -27.84 -9.66
CA GLU A 115 8.20 -27.35 -8.89
C GLU A 115 7.79 -25.93 -9.31
N LEU A 116 8.75 -25.01 -9.43
CA LEU A 116 8.50 -23.64 -9.89
C LEU A 116 7.93 -23.58 -11.32
N LYS A 117 8.36 -24.47 -12.23
CA LYS A 117 7.75 -24.59 -13.57
C LYS A 117 6.30 -25.05 -13.48
N GLN A 118 5.98 -25.97 -12.56
CA GLN A 118 4.62 -26.46 -12.37
C GLN A 118 3.70 -25.36 -11.81
N VAL A 119 4.14 -24.67 -10.74
CA VAL A 119 3.41 -23.52 -10.17
C VAL A 119 3.14 -22.44 -11.24
N ARG A 120 4.13 -22.11 -12.08
CA ARG A 120 3.94 -21.14 -13.19
C ARG A 120 2.86 -21.58 -14.19
N LYS A 121 2.76 -22.88 -14.53
CA LYS A 121 1.70 -23.40 -15.41
C LYS A 121 0.32 -23.26 -14.78
N GLU A 122 0.22 -23.45 -13.46
CA GLU A 122 -1.04 -23.35 -12.72
C GLU A 122 -1.49 -21.89 -12.55
N MET A 123 -0.57 -20.96 -12.27
CA MET A 123 -0.86 -19.52 -12.30
C MET A 123 -1.40 -19.07 -13.66
N TYR A 124 -0.82 -19.53 -14.77
CA TYR A 124 -1.31 -19.20 -16.11
C TYR A 124 -2.73 -19.73 -16.37
N ARG A 125 -3.04 -20.95 -15.88
CA ARG A 125 -4.41 -21.51 -15.93
C ARG A 125 -5.40 -20.73 -15.05
N ALA A 126 -4.95 -20.23 -13.90
CA ALA A 126 -5.75 -19.41 -13.00
C ALA A 126 -6.09 -18.05 -13.65
N GLY A 127 -5.10 -17.32 -14.18
CA GLY A 127 -5.32 -16.04 -14.86
C GLY A 127 -6.33 -16.12 -16.02
N ASN A 128 -6.25 -17.18 -16.83
CA ASN A 128 -7.22 -17.42 -17.91
C ASN A 128 -8.65 -17.69 -17.39
N LYS A 129 -8.81 -18.27 -16.19
CA LYS A 129 -10.13 -18.41 -15.55
C LYS A 129 -10.63 -17.07 -15.03
N THR A 130 -9.77 -16.25 -14.43
CA THR A 130 -10.09 -14.90 -13.93
C THR A 130 -10.60 -14.01 -15.07
N ALA A 131 -9.87 -13.89 -16.19
CA ALA A 131 -10.30 -13.11 -17.35
C ALA A 131 -11.67 -13.56 -17.92
N LYS A 132 -11.96 -14.87 -17.88
CA LYS A 132 -13.26 -15.41 -18.28
C LYS A 132 -14.38 -15.07 -17.28
N LEU A 133 -14.07 -14.94 -15.99
CA LEU A 133 -15.02 -14.51 -14.97
C LEU A 133 -15.29 -13.00 -15.05
N GLU A 134 -14.26 -12.18 -15.24
CA GLU A 134 -14.38 -10.73 -15.48
C GLU A 134 -15.29 -10.43 -16.68
N THR A 135 -15.07 -11.12 -17.80
CA THR A 135 -15.89 -11.00 -19.02
C THR A 135 -17.37 -11.33 -18.74
N LYS A 136 -17.64 -12.35 -17.91
CA LYS A 136 -19.00 -12.71 -17.49
C LYS A 136 -19.61 -11.67 -16.55
N CYS A 137 -18.84 -11.14 -15.61
CA CYS A 137 -19.28 -10.11 -14.68
C CYS A 137 -19.67 -8.83 -15.44
N ALA A 138 -18.84 -8.40 -16.39
CA ALA A 138 -19.12 -7.26 -17.27
C ALA A 138 -20.35 -7.47 -18.17
N ALA A 139 -20.71 -8.71 -18.51
CA ALA A 139 -21.97 -9.01 -19.20
C ALA A 139 -23.17 -8.85 -18.25
N ILE A 140 -23.13 -9.48 -17.08
CA ILE A 140 -24.19 -9.39 -16.06
C ILE A 140 -24.44 -7.93 -15.65
N GLN A 141 -23.40 -7.12 -15.52
CA GLN A 141 -23.52 -5.71 -15.14
C GLN A 141 -24.16 -4.84 -16.23
N ARG A 142 -23.97 -5.17 -17.52
CA ARG A 142 -24.72 -4.54 -18.62
C ARG A 142 -26.19 -4.95 -18.58
N ASP A 143 -26.49 -6.23 -18.40
CA ASP A 143 -27.85 -6.75 -18.35
C ASP A 143 -28.64 -6.15 -17.17
N LEU A 144 -28.01 -6.02 -15.99
CA LEU A 144 -28.57 -5.32 -14.82
C LEU A 144 -28.85 -3.83 -15.11
N SER A 145 -27.93 -3.14 -15.79
CA SER A 145 -28.09 -1.73 -16.14
C SER A 145 -29.26 -1.52 -17.11
N GLN A 146 -29.41 -2.43 -18.08
CA GLN A 146 -30.51 -2.42 -19.03
C GLN A 146 -31.86 -2.76 -18.37
N LEU A 147 -31.89 -3.76 -17.48
CA LEU A 147 -33.08 -4.12 -16.70
C LEU A 147 -33.57 -2.96 -15.82
N THR A 148 -32.64 -2.30 -15.11
CA THR A 148 -32.93 -1.11 -14.30
C THR A 148 -33.52 0.00 -15.16
N THR A 149 -32.89 0.30 -16.31
CA THR A 149 -33.38 1.33 -17.25
C THR A 149 -34.79 1.02 -17.76
N ASN A 150 -35.06 -0.24 -18.11
CA ASN A 150 -36.37 -0.66 -18.60
C ASN A 150 -37.45 -0.56 -17.50
N LYS A 151 -37.14 -0.99 -16.27
CA LYS A 151 -38.10 -0.95 -15.16
C LYS A 151 -38.41 0.49 -14.72
N THR A 152 -37.42 1.39 -14.73
CA THR A 152 -37.64 2.82 -14.48
C THR A 152 -38.61 3.42 -15.50
N LYS A 153 -38.41 3.18 -16.80
CA LYS A 153 -39.32 3.67 -17.86
C LYS A 153 -40.75 3.14 -17.73
N GLU A 154 -40.90 1.87 -17.36
CA GLU A 154 -42.21 1.25 -17.11
C GLU A 154 -42.93 1.92 -15.92
N LEU A 155 -42.17 2.25 -14.87
CA LEU A 155 -42.69 2.94 -13.69
C LEU A 155 -43.06 4.40 -14.00
N GLU A 156 -42.23 5.12 -14.75
CA GLU A 156 -42.48 6.49 -15.22
C GLU A 156 -43.76 6.58 -16.07
N ASN A 157 -43.92 5.67 -17.05
CA ASN A 157 -45.14 5.57 -17.85
C ASN A 157 -46.38 5.32 -16.98
N SER A 158 -46.27 4.43 -15.99
CA SER A 158 -47.36 4.12 -15.06
C SER A 158 -47.74 5.33 -14.19
N ILE A 159 -46.74 6.08 -13.69
CA ILE A 159 -46.91 7.31 -12.93
C ILE A 159 -47.62 8.38 -13.78
N ASP A 160 -47.25 8.53 -15.06
CA ASP A 160 -47.87 9.53 -15.95
C ASP A 160 -49.31 9.18 -16.35
N ILE A 161 -49.64 7.89 -16.48
CA ILE A 161 -51.03 7.43 -16.63
C ILE A 161 -51.84 7.78 -15.37
N LEU A 162 -51.30 7.53 -14.18
CA LEU A 162 -51.95 7.86 -12.91
C LEU A 162 -52.16 9.38 -12.75
N LYS A 163 -51.15 10.21 -13.04
CA LYS A 163 -51.26 11.68 -13.03
C LYS A 163 -52.41 12.17 -13.92
N LYS A 164 -52.51 11.65 -15.16
CA LYS A 164 -53.59 11.99 -16.10
C LYS A 164 -54.97 11.62 -15.54
N SER A 165 -55.12 10.41 -15.01
CA SER A 165 -56.37 9.94 -14.39
C SER A 165 -56.79 10.81 -13.20
N VAL A 166 -55.86 11.12 -12.29
CA VAL A 166 -56.11 12.02 -11.15
C VAL A 166 -56.52 13.42 -11.59
N SER A 167 -55.86 13.99 -12.61
CA SER A 167 -56.20 15.32 -13.14
C SER A 167 -57.61 15.37 -13.74
N THR A 168 -58.03 14.31 -14.46
CA THR A 168 -59.40 14.18 -14.99
C THR A 168 -60.42 14.10 -13.86
N ASN A 169 -60.15 13.30 -12.82
CA ASN A 169 -61.03 13.17 -11.66
C ASN A 169 -61.20 14.49 -10.91
N ILE A 170 -60.11 15.23 -10.65
CA ILE A 170 -60.13 16.56 -10.02
C ILE A 170 -60.98 17.53 -10.84
N SER A 171 -60.82 17.53 -12.16
CA SER A 171 -61.60 18.40 -13.07
C SER A 171 -63.10 18.11 -12.98
N SER A 172 -63.48 16.82 -12.93
CA SER A 172 -64.88 16.39 -12.78
C SER A 172 -65.49 16.80 -11.42
N LEU A 173 -64.70 16.80 -10.34
CA LEU A 173 -65.13 17.23 -9.01
C LEU A 173 -65.32 18.74 -8.94
N ASN A 174 -64.38 19.51 -9.49
CA ASN A 174 -64.50 20.97 -9.58
C ASN A 174 -65.72 21.40 -10.39
N GLN A 175 -66.02 20.70 -11.48
CA GLN A 175 -67.22 20.93 -12.28
C GLN A 175 -68.51 20.65 -11.47
N LYS A 176 -68.58 19.53 -10.74
CA LYS A 176 -69.71 19.23 -9.84
C LYS A 176 -69.89 20.29 -8.76
N ASN A 177 -68.81 20.73 -8.11
CA ASN A 177 -68.85 21.78 -7.08
C ASN A 177 -69.42 23.10 -7.64
N SER A 178 -69.02 23.49 -8.86
CA SER A 178 -69.54 24.68 -9.55
C SER A 178 -71.06 24.60 -9.81
N TYR A 179 -71.59 23.41 -10.15
CA TYR A 179 -73.04 23.22 -10.29
C TYR A 179 -73.78 23.34 -8.96
N THR A 180 -73.24 22.83 -7.85
CA THR A 180 -73.85 23.02 -6.52
C THR A 180 -73.83 24.48 -6.07
N ASP A 181 -72.76 25.23 -6.32
CA ASP A 181 -72.71 26.67 -6.02
C ASP A 181 -73.73 27.48 -6.84
N ALA A 182 -73.94 27.11 -8.11
CA ALA A 182 -74.98 27.71 -8.95
C ALA A 182 -76.39 27.40 -8.43
N GLN A 183 -76.65 26.17 -7.98
CA GLN A 183 -77.93 25.80 -7.36
C GLN A 183 -78.16 26.51 -6.02
N LEU A 184 -77.14 26.66 -5.17
CA LEU A 184 -77.24 27.40 -3.92
C LEU A 184 -77.60 28.88 -4.17
N LYS A 185 -76.95 29.52 -5.16
CA LYS A 185 -77.28 30.89 -5.57
C LYS A 185 -78.73 31.00 -6.06
N LEU A 186 -79.22 30.04 -6.83
CA LEU A 186 -80.60 30.03 -7.31
C LEU A 186 -81.63 29.92 -6.16
N MET A 187 -81.35 29.08 -5.15
CA MET A 187 -82.20 28.97 -3.95
C MET A 187 -82.15 30.21 -3.04
N SER A 188 -81.04 30.96 -3.03
CA SER A 188 -80.96 32.26 -2.35
C SER A 188 -81.76 33.37 -3.04
N PHE A 189 -82.05 33.21 -4.35
CA PHE A 189 -82.86 34.15 -5.12
C PHE A 189 -84.36 33.91 -4.95
N THR A 190 -84.81 32.66 -4.88
CA THR A 190 -86.24 32.32 -4.70
C THR A 190 -86.75 32.64 -3.28
N THR A 191 -85.88 32.59 -2.27
CA THR A 191 -86.25 32.92 -0.88
C THR A 191 -86.40 34.42 -0.60
N ASN A 192 -85.71 35.30 -1.35
CA ASN A 192 -85.84 36.75 -1.22
C ASN A 192 -87.03 37.36 -2.00
N SER A 193 -87.77 36.57 -2.80
CA SER A 193 -88.83 37.06 -3.68
C SER A 193 -90.26 36.88 -3.13
N CYS A 194 -90.46 35.96 -2.18
CA CYS A 194 -91.82 35.52 -1.78
C CYS A 194 -92.32 36.05 -0.42
N CYS A 195 -91.49 36.74 0.37
CA CYS A 195 -91.83 37.16 1.73
C CYS A 195 -91.46 38.62 2.05
N GLN A 196 -92.16 39.57 1.43
CA GLN A 196 -92.48 40.83 2.11
C GLN A 196 -94.00 40.95 2.30
N ASN A 197 -94.42 41.19 3.55
CA ASN A 197 -95.77 41.53 3.99
C ASN A 197 -96.85 40.42 4.02
N VAL A 198 -96.72 39.46 4.94
CA VAL A 198 -97.83 39.18 5.87
C VAL A 198 -97.29 39.18 7.30
N LYS A 199 -97.72 40.16 8.08
CA LYS A 199 -97.54 40.24 9.54
C LYS A 199 -98.94 40.03 10.14
N VAL A 200 -99.00 39.41 11.33
CA VAL A 200 -100.20 39.18 12.18
C VAL A 200 -101.00 37.89 11.89
N LEU A 201 -101.39 37.22 12.99
CA LEU A 201 -102.11 35.92 13.15
C LEU A 201 -101.28 34.66 12.77
N LEU A 202 -101.12 33.63 13.61
CA LEU A 202 -101.68 33.31 14.93
C LEU A 202 -100.62 33.05 16.01
N ASN A 203 -101.06 33.13 17.27
CA ASN A 203 -100.31 32.79 18.49
C ASN A 203 -101.02 31.61 19.20
N LYS A 204 -100.28 30.80 20.01
CA LYS A 204 -100.63 29.45 20.54
C LYS A 204 -100.57 28.35 19.47
N THR A 205 -100.00 27.16 19.71
CA THR A 205 -99.92 26.35 20.94
C THR A 205 -98.49 26.00 21.45
N HIS A 206 -98.42 25.35 22.61
CA HIS A 206 -97.26 25.18 23.50
C HIS A 206 -96.89 23.68 23.70
N LEU A 207 -95.64 23.35 24.09
CA LEU A 207 -95.11 22.00 24.49
C LEU A 207 -95.10 20.94 23.34
N LEU A 208 -94.15 20.02 23.13
CA LEU A 208 -92.82 19.61 23.65
C LEU A 208 -92.06 18.98 22.43
N THR A 209 -90.77 18.59 22.42
CA THR A 209 -89.75 18.34 23.46
C THR A 209 -88.34 18.70 22.94
N SER A 210 -87.32 18.60 23.80
CA SER A 210 -85.88 18.77 23.55
C SER A 210 -85.16 17.58 22.87
N LEU A 211 -84.22 17.86 21.96
CA LEU A 211 -82.92 17.17 21.82
C LEU A 211 -81.86 18.19 21.31
N PRO A 212 -80.60 18.16 21.80
CA PRO A 212 -79.63 19.22 21.52
C PRO A 212 -78.90 19.05 20.17
N PRO A 213 -78.66 20.13 19.40
CA PRO A 213 -77.83 20.06 18.21
C PRO A 213 -76.34 19.97 18.59
N LYS A 214 -75.66 18.90 18.15
CA LYS A 214 -74.18 18.85 18.20
C LYS A 214 -73.63 19.95 17.30
N THR A 215 -72.80 20.82 17.88
CA THR A 215 -72.06 21.86 17.17
C THR A 215 -71.09 21.26 16.16
N MET A 216 -71.44 21.29 14.87
CA MET A 216 -70.43 21.25 13.81
C MET A 216 -69.94 22.67 13.54
N ARG A 217 -68.66 22.92 13.84
CA ARG A 217 -68.00 24.17 13.47
C ARG A 217 -67.91 24.29 11.94
N PRO A 218 -67.98 25.49 11.36
CA PRO A 218 -67.60 25.69 9.97
C PRO A 218 -66.12 25.34 9.80
N PHE A 219 -65.82 24.42 8.88
CA PHE A 219 -64.45 24.18 8.45
C PHE A 219 -64.01 25.37 7.59
N THR A 220 -63.20 26.25 8.16
CA THR A 220 -62.56 27.35 7.41
C THR A 220 -61.64 26.77 6.36
N THR A 221 -61.83 27.18 5.10
CA THR A 221 -60.99 26.82 3.96
C THR A 221 -59.62 27.50 4.05
N THR A 222 -58.75 27.02 4.94
CA THR A 222 -57.36 27.50 5.03
C THR A 222 -56.56 26.89 3.88
N THR A 223 -56.53 27.60 2.75
CA THR A 223 -55.59 27.36 1.66
C THR A 223 -54.17 27.62 2.13
N SER A 224 -53.52 26.60 2.70
CA SER A 224 -52.07 26.67 2.91
C SER A 224 -51.38 26.69 1.54
N LYS A 225 -50.96 27.89 1.12
CA LYS A 225 -49.86 28.02 0.17
C LYS A 225 -48.65 27.37 0.84
N VAL A 226 -48.37 26.11 0.48
CA VAL A 226 -47.10 25.48 0.81
C VAL A 226 -46.04 26.26 0.06
N ASN A 227 -45.35 27.14 0.78
CA ASN A 227 -44.28 27.96 0.22
C ASN A 227 -43.12 27.04 -0.15
N ASN A 228 -43.01 26.68 -1.44
CA ASN A 228 -41.94 25.84 -1.98
C ASN A 228 -40.52 26.35 -1.60
N ALA A 229 -40.39 27.65 -1.29
CA ALA A 229 -39.17 28.24 -0.76
C ALA A 229 -38.69 27.62 0.58
N MET A 230 -39.60 27.19 1.46
CA MET A 230 -39.22 26.70 2.79
C MET A 230 -38.67 25.27 2.74
N ILE A 231 -39.23 24.40 1.89
CA ILE A 231 -38.69 23.07 1.61
C ILE A 231 -37.40 23.17 0.80
N ALA A 232 -37.33 24.10 -0.18
CA ALA A 232 -36.09 24.38 -0.89
C ALA A 232 -34.96 24.80 0.07
N SER A 233 -35.25 25.68 1.05
CA SER A 233 -34.24 26.10 2.03
C SER A 233 -33.76 24.94 2.91
N SER A 234 -34.65 24.06 3.40
CA SER A 234 -34.25 22.89 4.19
C SER A 234 -33.48 21.84 3.38
N VAL A 235 -33.83 21.64 2.10
CA VAL A 235 -33.12 20.70 1.21
C VAL A 235 -31.78 21.27 0.73
N ILE A 236 -31.67 22.60 0.56
CA ILE A 236 -30.39 23.28 0.32
C ILE A 236 -29.51 23.16 1.56
N GLN A 237 -30.03 23.37 2.76
CA GLN A 237 -29.25 23.27 4.00
C GLN A 237 -28.74 21.85 4.30
N LEU A 238 -29.47 20.80 3.88
CA LEU A 238 -28.96 19.42 3.84
C LEU A 238 -27.96 19.15 2.70
N ARG A 239 -28.08 19.83 1.55
CA ARG A 239 -27.14 19.65 0.42
C ARG A 239 -25.83 20.43 0.56
N THR A 240 -25.80 21.51 1.35
CA THR A 240 -24.58 22.30 1.60
C THR A 240 -23.74 21.76 2.77
N THR A 241 -24.21 20.74 3.49
CA THR A 241 -23.47 20.06 4.57
C THR A 241 -22.81 18.74 4.14
N ILE A 242 -22.89 18.39 2.84
CA ILE A 242 -22.05 17.36 2.19
C ILE A 242 -21.03 18.02 1.25
N ALA A 243 -20.65 19.28 1.51
CA ALA A 243 -19.25 19.62 1.33
C ALA A 243 -18.48 18.74 2.32
N SER A 244 -17.53 17.93 1.84
CA SER A 244 -16.70 17.14 2.74
C SER A 244 -16.12 18.09 3.79
N LYS A 245 -16.32 17.77 5.07
CA LYS A 245 -15.60 18.46 6.14
C LYS A 245 -14.13 18.17 5.85
N LYS A 246 -13.44 19.12 5.20
CA LYS A 246 -12.01 19.05 4.93
C LYS A 246 -11.36 18.99 6.30
N CYS A 247 -11.11 17.77 6.72
CA CYS A 247 -10.51 17.51 8.00
C CYS A 247 -9.08 18.02 7.86
N SER A 248 -8.71 18.91 8.77
CA SER A 248 -7.61 19.85 8.61
C SER A 248 -6.55 19.57 9.67
N ASP A 249 -6.18 18.29 9.77
CA ASP A 249 -5.18 17.80 10.71
C ASP A 249 -3.92 17.39 9.94
N THR A 250 -3.32 18.38 9.28
CA THR A 250 -2.03 18.21 8.63
C THR A 250 -0.94 18.31 9.69
N ARG A 251 -0.23 17.21 9.96
CA ARG A 251 0.89 17.18 10.91
C ARG A 251 2.15 16.64 10.25
N ARG A 252 3.29 17.24 10.61
CA ARG A 252 4.61 16.74 10.24
C ARG A 252 4.79 15.31 10.72
N THR A 253 5.19 14.44 9.81
CA THR A 253 5.42 13.01 10.04
C THR A 253 6.79 12.67 9.47
N VAL A 254 7.61 12.02 10.29
CA VAL A 254 8.97 11.63 9.90
C VAL A 254 9.01 10.10 9.85
N ILE A 255 9.63 9.54 8.82
CA ILE A 255 9.82 8.11 8.65
C ILE A 255 11.29 7.86 8.38
N PHE A 256 11.89 7.02 9.22
CA PHE A 256 13.25 6.52 9.09
C PHE A 256 13.22 5.03 8.80
N ILE A 257 13.98 4.58 7.80
CA ILE A 257 14.16 3.16 7.48
C ILE A 257 15.66 2.87 7.40
N GLN A 258 16.16 1.99 8.26
CA GLN A 258 17.56 1.57 8.21
C GLN A 258 17.79 0.56 7.10
N GLU A 259 18.64 0.87 6.12
CA GLU A 259 19.13 -0.07 5.12
C GLU A 259 20.49 0.36 4.54
N TYR A 260 21.40 -0.61 4.41
CA TYR A 260 22.63 -0.48 3.68
C TYR A 260 22.37 -0.54 2.17
N ALA A 261 22.62 0.58 1.49
CA ALA A 261 22.53 0.69 0.04
C ALA A 261 23.93 0.85 -0.58
N VAL A 262 24.15 0.26 -1.76
CA VAL A 262 25.35 0.57 -2.54
C VAL A 262 25.19 1.89 -3.29
N SER A 263 26.31 2.53 -3.65
CA SER A 263 26.31 3.80 -4.38
C SER A 263 25.42 3.75 -5.63
N GLY A 264 24.45 4.67 -5.70
CA GLY A 264 23.52 4.78 -6.83
C GLY A 264 22.20 4.01 -6.67
N GLN A 265 22.01 3.26 -5.58
CA GLN A 265 20.67 2.83 -5.15
C GLN A 265 19.95 3.93 -4.38
N ASN A 266 18.62 3.91 -4.45
CA ASN A 266 17.71 4.86 -3.81
C ASN A 266 16.56 4.11 -3.14
N LEU A 267 16.20 4.52 -1.93
CA LEU A 267 15.03 4.00 -1.22
C LEU A 267 13.82 4.91 -1.46
N PHE A 268 12.68 4.29 -1.72
CA PHE A 268 11.37 4.90 -1.81
C PHE A 268 10.44 4.19 -0.83
N ILE A 269 9.36 4.86 -0.44
CA ILE A 269 8.25 4.23 0.27
C ILE A 269 6.97 4.29 -0.57
N ARG A 270 6.15 3.26 -0.42
CA ARG A 270 4.71 3.29 -0.73
C ARG A 270 3.93 3.03 0.53
N GLY A 271 2.68 3.44 0.59
CA GLY A 271 1.89 3.35 1.81
C GLY A 271 0.46 3.82 1.67
N GLY A 272 -0.13 4.23 2.80
CA GLY A 272 -1.52 4.64 2.87
C GLY A 272 -2.31 3.66 3.73
N ILE A 273 -3.49 3.27 3.28
CA ILE A 273 -4.34 2.27 3.94
C ILE A 273 -4.51 1.08 3.01
N ASP A 274 -4.52 -0.15 3.54
CA ASP A 274 -4.84 -1.35 2.77
C ASP A 274 -6.32 -1.35 2.31
N GLU A 275 -6.54 -1.62 1.02
CA GLU A 275 -7.86 -1.59 0.37
C GLU A 275 -8.92 -2.50 1.01
N ARG A 276 -8.51 -3.56 1.73
CA ARG A 276 -9.40 -4.48 2.42
C ARG A 276 -10.01 -3.86 3.68
N HIS A 277 -9.43 -2.77 4.18
CA HIS A 277 -9.78 -2.13 5.45
C HIS A 277 -10.44 -0.75 5.27
N ARG A 278 -10.58 -0.25 4.04
CA ARG A 278 -11.27 1.00 3.74
C ARG A 278 -12.06 0.94 2.43
N SER A 279 -13.30 1.40 2.47
CA SER A 279 -14.18 1.46 1.30
C SER A 279 -13.86 2.64 0.36
N GLY A 280 -14.08 2.43 -0.94
CA GLY A 280 -13.80 3.44 -1.97
C GLY A 280 -12.32 3.66 -2.27
N CYS A 281 -11.46 2.72 -1.85
CA CYS A 281 -10.13 2.60 -2.41
C CYS A 281 -10.25 2.04 -3.82
N ILE A 282 -9.48 2.60 -4.75
CA ILE A 282 -9.51 2.19 -6.15
C ILE A 282 -8.07 2.01 -6.65
N ASP A 283 -7.87 0.95 -7.42
CA ASP A 283 -6.59 0.62 -8.04
C ASP A 283 -6.42 1.40 -9.35
N VAL A 284 -6.02 2.67 -9.24
CA VAL A 284 -5.75 3.55 -10.39
C VAL A 284 -4.50 4.41 -10.13
N PRO A 285 -3.71 4.76 -11.17
CA PRO A 285 -2.54 5.64 -11.01
C PRO A 285 -2.85 7.09 -10.56
N VAL A 286 -4.11 7.46 -10.37
CA VAL A 286 -4.53 8.80 -9.95
C VAL A 286 -4.87 8.76 -8.46
N ALA A 287 -3.84 8.83 -7.62
CA ALA A 287 -3.92 8.70 -6.16
C ALA A 287 -5.03 9.56 -5.51
N SER A 288 -5.22 10.79 -5.99
CA SER A 288 -6.27 11.71 -5.52
C SER A 288 -7.71 11.18 -5.63
N MET A 289 -7.95 10.14 -6.43
CA MET A 289 -9.25 9.49 -6.57
C MET A 289 -9.45 8.29 -5.62
N SER A 290 -8.40 7.79 -4.95
CA SER A 290 -8.48 6.64 -4.04
C SER A 290 -8.63 7.08 -2.59
N ASN A 291 -9.61 6.51 -1.88
CA ASN A 291 -9.77 6.78 -0.44
C ASN A 291 -8.61 6.21 0.41
N CYS A 292 -7.78 5.32 -0.13
CA CYS A 292 -6.64 4.73 0.60
C CYS A 292 -5.37 5.59 0.54
N SER A 293 -5.28 6.49 -0.45
CA SER A 293 -4.18 7.43 -0.60
C SER A 293 -4.28 8.56 0.44
N ILE A 294 -3.15 8.93 1.03
CA ILE A 294 -3.05 9.94 2.08
C ILE A 294 -2.33 11.17 1.51
N PRO A 295 -2.94 12.37 1.47
CA PRO A 295 -2.27 13.59 1.04
C PRO A 295 -1.02 13.88 1.88
N ILE A 296 0.10 14.17 1.20
CA ILE A 296 1.38 14.53 1.79
C ILE A 296 1.97 15.79 1.14
N GLN A 297 2.91 16.42 1.82
CA GLN A 297 3.78 17.47 1.27
C GLN A 297 5.22 17.27 1.76
N SER A 298 6.10 16.84 0.87
CA SER A 298 7.53 16.60 1.17
C SER A 298 8.30 17.89 1.50
N HIS A 299 9.01 17.88 2.63
CA HIS A 299 9.82 19.01 3.11
C HIS A 299 11.10 19.21 2.27
N ASP A 300 11.73 20.37 2.38
CA ASP A 300 13.07 20.58 1.82
C ASP A 300 14.13 20.09 2.81
N LEU A 301 15.00 19.20 2.34
CA LEU A 301 16.06 18.57 3.14
C LEU A 301 17.46 19.08 2.77
N GLY A 302 17.59 19.91 1.72
CA GLY A 302 18.85 20.50 1.29
C GLY A 302 18.99 20.63 -0.23
N SER A 303 19.94 21.45 -0.67
CA SER A 303 20.15 21.79 -2.10
C SER A 303 21.47 21.28 -2.69
N SER A 304 22.26 20.52 -1.93
CA SER A 304 23.52 19.95 -2.42
C SER A 304 23.29 18.81 -3.43
N GLY A 305 24.35 18.38 -4.14
CA GLY A 305 24.27 17.29 -5.11
C GLY A 305 23.73 15.96 -4.56
N HIS A 306 23.89 15.73 -3.24
CA HIS A 306 23.30 14.58 -2.54
C HIS A 306 21.77 14.56 -2.62
N PHE A 307 21.14 15.72 -2.49
CA PHE A 307 19.68 15.88 -2.50
C PHE A 307 19.10 16.02 -3.91
N ALA A 308 19.92 16.00 -4.96
CA ALA A 308 19.47 16.28 -6.33
C ALA A 308 18.39 15.30 -6.82
N ALA A 309 18.53 14.01 -6.49
CA ALA A 309 17.58 12.98 -6.87
C ALA A 309 16.26 13.11 -6.08
N TYR A 310 16.36 13.27 -4.75
CA TYR A 310 15.23 13.54 -3.86
C TYR A 310 14.42 14.78 -4.30
N ASN A 311 15.09 15.90 -4.55
CA ASN A 311 14.45 17.15 -4.98
C ASN A 311 13.78 17.06 -6.36
N ALA A 312 14.33 16.24 -7.26
CA ALA A 312 13.71 15.99 -8.56
C ALA A 312 12.46 15.10 -8.41
N TRP A 313 12.54 14.00 -7.66
CA TRP A 313 11.45 13.03 -7.48
C TRP A 313 10.30 13.51 -6.58
N ARG A 314 10.57 14.32 -5.54
CA ARG A 314 9.52 14.84 -4.64
C ARG A 314 8.64 15.92 -5.27
N LYS A 315 9.01 16.43 -6.45
CA LYS A 315 8.25 17.46 -7.13
C LYS A 315 6.99 16.84 -7.74
N GLY A 316 5.82 17.19 -7.21
CA GLY A 316 4.55 16.60 -7.65
C GLY A 316 4.26 15.23 -7.05
N ASP A 317 4.96 14.89 -5.96
CA ASP A 317 4.66 13.81 -5.01
C ASP A 317 3.72 14.40 -3.95
N ASN A 318 2.41 14.13 -4.06
CA ASN A 318 1.33 14.76 -3.30
C ASN A 318 0.54 13.75 -2.44
N PHE A 319 0.73 12.44 -2.66
CA PHE A 319 0.08 11.38 -1.93
C PHE A 319 1.09 10.30 -1.51
N LEU A 320 0.91 9.80 -0.28
CA LEU A 320 1.42 8.49 0.10
C LEU A 320 0.35 7.47 -0.30
N ASP A 321 0.68 6.64 -1.28
CA ASP A 321 -0.20 5.61 -1.82
C ASP A 321 0.57 4.33 -2.21
N TRP A 322 -0.16 3.31 -2.65
CA TRP A 322 0.38 1.99 -3.03
C TRP A 322 0.82 1.90 -4.51
N HIS A 323 0.60 2.96 -5.27
CA HIS A 323 0.90 3.07 -6.69
C HIS A 323 2.29 3.67 -6.92
N GLY A 324 2.77 3.57 -8.16
CA GLY A 324 4.08 4.10 -8.54
C GLY A 324 4.07 5.63 -8.71
N PRO A 325 4.82 6.17 -9.69
CA PRO A 325 4.89 7.62 -9.86
C PRO A 325 3.53 8.26 -10.16
N GLU A 326 3.23 9.36 -9.47
CA GLU A 326 2.03 10.15 -9.72
C GLU A 326 2.06 10.85 -11.09
N PRO A 327 0.89 11.14 -11.71
CA PRO A 327 0.78 11.94 -12.92
C PRO A 327 1.35 13.36 -12.73
N GLY A 328 2.55 13.60 -13.27
CA GLY A 328 3.26 14.87 -13.14
C GLY A 328 4.33 14.90 -12.05
N GLN A 329 4.55 13.79 -11.34
CA GLN A 329 5.71 13.63 -10.47
C GLN A 329 7.02 13.73 -11.27
N GLY A 330 8.02 14.36 -10.68
CA GLY A 330 9.29 14.64 -11.32
C GLY A 330 10.15 13.40 -11.57
N THR A 331 11.13 13.55 -12.46
CA THR A 331 12.07 12.50 -12.84
C THR A 331 13.51 12.95 -12.59
N PHE A 332 14.38 12.02 -12.24
CA PHE A 332 15.82 12.24 -12.10
C PHE A 332 16.56 11.37 -13.10
N GLN A 333 17.42 11.96 -13.93
CA GLN A 333 18.15 11.25 -15.00
C GLN A 333 17.20 10.41 -15.90
N GLU A 334 16.03 10.98 -16.22
CA GLU A 334 14.94 10.33 -16.97
C GLU A 334 14.28 9.12 -16.29
N LYS A 335 14.63 8.80 -15.02
CA LYS A 335 13.94 7.79 -14.21
C LYS A 335 12.81 8.44 -13.40
N GLY A 336 11.61 7.88 -13.50
CA GLY A 336 10.49 8.21 -12.60
C GLY A 336 10.71 7.65 -11.19
N ALA A 337 10.09 8.27 -10.19
CA ALA A 337 10.11 7.78 -8.82
C ALA A 337 9.14 6.60 -8.68
N PRO A 338 9.55 5.41 -8.20
CA PRO A 338 8.65 4.30 -7.94
C PRO A 338 7.79 4.49 -6.66
N GLY A 339 7.64 5.71 -6.14
CA GLY A 339 6.92 6.05 -4.91
C GLY A 339 7.48 7.35 -4.28
N THR A 340 7.09 7.65 -3.04
CA THR A 340 7.62 8.78 -2.27
C THR A 340 9.12 8.57 -1.98
N PRO A 341 10.02 9.49 -2.41
CA PRO A 341 11.46 9.30 -2.28
C PRO A 341 11.96 9.53 -0.85
N ALA A 342 12.85 8.65 -0.38
CA ALA A 342 13.62 8.88 0.84
C ALA A 342 15.04 9.37 0.51
N VAL A 343 15.69 10.05 1.46
CA VAL A 343 17.09 10.46 1.34
C VAL A 343 17.97 9.76 2.38
N TRP A 344 19.12 9.24 1.97
CA TRP A 344 20.10 8.65 2.89
C TRP A 344 20.66 9.73 3.82
N THR A 345 20.73 9.46 5.12
CA THR A 345 21.25 10.40 6.13
C THR A 345 22.20 9.73 7.12
N THR A 346 22.97 10.56 7.83
CA THR A 346 23.79 10.17 8.98
C THR A 346 23.61 11.14 10.15
N ASN A 347 23.95 10.70 11.36
CA ASN A 347 24.08 11.53 12.56
C ASN A 347 25.48 12.17 12.71
N ASN A 348 26.43 11.85 11.82
CA ASN A 348 27.78 12.41 11.82
C ASN A 348 27.80 13.86 11.31
N LEU A 349 28.00 14.82 12.23
CA LEU A 349 28.06 16.27 11.97
C LEU A 349 29.10 16.70 10.92
N SER A 350 30.14 15.90 10.68
CA SER A 350 31.20 16.21 9.71
C SER A 350 30.87 15.76 8.28
N ASP A 351 29.79 15.01 8.07
CA ASP A 351 29.37 14.52 6.77
C ASP A 351 28.36 15.48 6.11
N GLY A 352 28.51 15.74 4.80
CA GLY A 352 27.58 16.58 4.04
C GLY A 352 26.16 16.01 3.90
N ARG A 353 25.94 14.79 4.39
CA ARG A 353 24.66 14.05 4.45
C ARG A 353 24.10 13.99 5.88
N TYR A 354 24.68 14.76 6.80
CA TYR A 354 24.16 14.96 8.15
C TYR A 354 22.70 15.43 8.12
N ASN A 355 21.86 14.86 8.97
CA ASN A 355 20.53 15.41 9.25
C ASN A 355 20.26 15.43 10.76
N LYS A 356 19.84 16.58 11.28
CA LYS A 356 19.56 16.78 12.72
C LYS A 356 18.47 15.88 13.31
N LEU A 357 17.58 15.33 12.47
CA LEU A 357 16.53 14.40 12.90
C LEU A 357 17.07 12.97 13.07
N ASN A 358 18.18 12.64 12.39
CA ASN A 358 18.83 11.35 12.52
C ASN A 358 19.74 11.36 13.75
N THR A 359 19.33 10.64 14.79
CA THR A 359 20.14 10.39 15.98
C THR A 359 20.65 8.93 16.04
N PHE A 360 20.30 8.11 15.05
CA PHE A 360 20.39 6.65 15.08
C PHE A 360 21.67 6.08 14.48
N GLY A 361 22.31 6.82 13.56
CA GLY A 361 23.58 6.41 12.93
C GLY A 361 23.61 6.64 11.43
N GLU A 362 24.53 5.95 10.76
CA GLU A 362 24.58 5.86 9.31
C GLU A 362 23.50 4.90 8.76
N HIS A 363 23.24 4.96 7.46
CA HIS A 363 22.33 4.06 6.75
C HIS A 363 20.84 4.21 7.09
N TYR A 364 20.42 5.38 7.60
CA TYR A 364 19.01 5.70 7.82
C TYR A 364 18.46 6.58 6.68
N TRP A 365 17.48 6.04 5.97
CA TRP A 365 16.74 6.71 4.91
C TRP A 365 15.58 7.51 5.50
N LEU A 366 15.53 8.80 5.21
CA LEU A 366 14.59 9.78 5.76
C LEU A 366 13.51 10.15 4.73
N VAL A 367 12.25 10.08 5.14
CA VAL A 367 11.12 10.81 4.56
C VAL A 367 10.60 11.79 5.61
N ASP A 368 10.44 13.05 5.23
CA ASP A 368 9.99 14.14 6.10
C ASP A 368 8.87 14.90 5.36
N ILE A 369 7.65 14.76 5.84
CA ILE A 369 6.42 15.13 5.13
C ILE A 369 5.43 15.77 6.10
N ASP A 370 4.69 16.78 5.64
CA ASP A 370 3.41 17.14 6.26
C ASP A 370 2.33 16.19 5.73
N MET A 371 1.62 15.48 6.60
CA MET A 371 0.64 14.45 6.23
C MET A 371 -0.76 14.83 6.74
N ASP A 372 -1.80 14.66 5.91
CA ASP A 372 -3.20 14.78 6.34
C ASP A 372 -3.61 13.58 7.22
N CYS A 373 -3.43 13.71 8.54
CA CYS A 373 -3.73 12.66 9.50
C CYS A 373 -5.22 12.28 9.51
N CYS A 374 -6.13 13.12 9.03
CA CYS A 374 -7.54 12.76 8.90
C CYS A 374 -7.81 11.66 7.85
N LYS A 375 -6.82 11.35 7.00
CA LYS A 375 -6.86 10.26 6.03
C LYS A 375 -6.23 8.98 6.56
N THR A 376 -5.77 8.94 7.81
CA THR A 376 -5.29 7.72 8.49
C THR A 376 -6.45 6.94 9.13
N ILE A 377 -6.17 5.86 9.87
CA ILE A 377 -7.12 5.19 10.77
C ILE A 377 -6.61 5.36 12.21
N ASN A 378 -7.23 6.24 12.99
CA ASN A 378 -6.82 6.57 14.36
C ASN A 378 -5.32 6.97 14.45
N ASP A 379 -4.89 7.88 13.58
CA ASP A 379 -3.49 8.29 13.32
C ASP A 379 -2.60 7.23 12.65
N TRP A 380 -3.03 5.98 12.51
CA TRP A 380 -2.23 4.91 11.92
C TRP A 380 -2.37 4.80 10.40
N PHE A 381 -1.24 4.58 9.72
CA PHE A 381 -1.15 4.27 8.30
C PHE A 381 -0.05 3.23 8.05
N GLU A 382 -0.09 2.61 6.90
CA GLU A 382 0.86 1.56 6.50
C GLU A 382 1.93 2.12 5.58
N VAL A 383 3.15 1.57 5.66
CA VAL A 383 4.24 1.83 4.71
C VAL A 383 5.02 0.57 4.39
N LYS A 384 5.63 0.55 3.21
CA LYS A 384 6.58 -0.48 2.78
C LYS A 384 7.66 0.16 1.93
N ALA A 385 8.92 -0.19 2.21
CA ALA A 385 10.05 0.30 1.43
C ALA A 385 10.26 -0.49 0.14
N PHE A 386 10.81 0.23 -0.83
CA PHE A 386 11.22 -0.25 -2.13
C PHE A 386 12.58 0.35 -2.45
N MET A 387 13.63 -0.47 -2.57
CA MET A 387 14.90 -0.02 -3.14
C MET A 387 14.87 -0.18 -4.66
N ASP A 388 15.31 0.83 -5.41
CA ASP A 388 15.56 0.61 -6.83
C ASP A 388 16.77 -0.33 -7.04
N ASN A 389 16.77 -1.08 -8.16
CA ASN A 389 17.99 -1.74 -8.59
C ASN A 389 18.80 -0.77 -9.44
N HIS A 390 20.10 -0.69 -9.15
CA HIS A 390 21.10 0.08 -9.90
C HIS A 390 21.24 -0.34 -11.39
N ALA A 391 20.53 -1.36 -11.86
CA ALA A 391 20.56 -1.80 -13.25
C ALA A 391 20.10 -0.67 -14.19
N ASN A 392 20.99 -0.26 -15.11
CA ASN A 392 20.87 0.89 -16.04
C ASN A 392 19.76 0.76 -17.12
N ASN A 393 18.69 0.02 -16.85
CA ASN A 393 17.64 -0.30 -17.80
C ASN A 393 16.54 0.78 -17.77
N LYS A 394 16.76 1.84 -18.54
CA LYS A 394 16.00 3.11 -18.63
C LYS A 394 14.47 2.99 -18.81
N ASN A 395 13.92 1.80 -19.06
CA ASN A 395 12.56 1.59 -19.55
C ASN A 395 11.62 0.79 -18.61
N ILE A 396 11.98 0.52 -17.34
CA ILE A 396 11.10 -0.25 -16.43
C ILE A 396 11.07 0.37 -15.03
N LEU A 397 9.93 0.96 -14.68
CA LEU A 397 9.71 1.76 -13.46
C LEU A 397 9.68 0.95 -12.16
N ASP A 398 9.44 -0.37 -12.20
CA ASP A 398 9.27 -1.21 -11.00
C ASP A 398 10.33 -2.31 -10.83
N LYS A 399 11.51 -2.20 -11.47
CA LYS A 399 12.62 -3.15 -11.28
C LYS A 399 13.42 -2.85 -10.01
N GLY A 400 12.78 -2.89 -8.85
CA GLY A 400 13.42 -2.76 -7.53
C GLY A 400 13.25 -4.00 -6.67
N ILE A 401 13.67 -3.89 -5.42
CA ILE A 401 13.51 -4.88 -4.35
C ILE A 401 12.52 -4.30 -3.34
N TRP A 402 11.34 -4.91 -3.30
CA TRP A 402 10.40 -4.73 -2.20
C TRP A 402 10.94 -5.35 -0.92
N GLU A 403 10.60 -4.76 0.22
CA GLU A 403 10.64 -5.49 1.48
C GLU A 403 9.80 -6.78 1.41
N SER A 404 10.22 -7.76 2.22
CA SER A 404 9.42 -8.92 2.56
C SER A 404 8.14 -8.54 3.31
N ASN A 405 7.27 -9.51 3.57
CA ASN A 405 6.05 -9.26 4.35
C ASN A 405 6.39 -9.12 5.83
N ILE A 406 6.14 -7.93 6.37
CA ILE A 406 6.47 -7.57 7.76
C ILE A 406 5.23 -7.81 8.62
N PHE A 407 5.27 -8.85 9.46
CA PHE A 407 4.18 -9.18 10.38
C PHE A 407 4.48 -8.62 11.78
N GLN A 408 4.02 -7.41 12.06
CA GLN A 408 4.14 -6.77 13.38
C GLN A 408 2.99 -7.17 14.34
N GLY A 409 1.90 -7.73 13.80
CA GLY A 409 0.69 -8.08 14.54
C GLY A 409 -0.03 -6.85 15.09
N PHE A 410 -0.73 -7.02 16.21
CA PHE A 410 -1.41 -5.94 16.93
C PHE A 410 -0.51 -5.15 17.90
N SER A 411 0.79 -5.48 17.97
CA SER A 411 1.72 -4.85 18.91
C SER A 411 2.14 -3.46 18.40
N PRO A 412 2.14 -2.42 19.24
CA PRO A 412 2.68 -1.12 18.86
C PRO A 412 4.21 -1.18 18.76
N CYS A 413 4.77 -0.26 17.98
CA CYS A 413 6.19 0.07 17.98
C CYS A 413 6.66 0.73 19.29
N SER A 414 5.75 1.40 20.01
CA SER A 414 6.01 1.96 21.34
C SER A 414 4.70 2.26 22.08
N GLY A 415 4.71 2.17 23.41
CA GLY A 415 3.57 2.52 24.25
C GLY A 415 2.52 1.41 24.36
N SER A 416 1.28 1.78 24.68
CA SER A 416 0.17 0.87 25.00
C SER A 416 -0.96 0.85 23.96
N GLU A 417 -0.86 1.69 22.93
CA GLU A 417 -1.82 1.69 21.82
C GLU A 417 -1.73 0.38 21.01
N ARG A 418 -2.72 0.10 20.16
CA ARG A 418 -2.71 -1.04 19.25
C ARG A 418 -2.92 -0.57 17.83
N THR A 419 -2.27 -1.26 16.90
CA THR A 419 -2.49 -1.05 15.47
C THR A 419 -3.93 -1.47 15.10
N PRO A 420 -4.57 -0.83 14.10
CA PRO A 420 -5.97 -1.08 13.77
C PRO A 420 -6.30 -2.53 13.33
N TYR A 421 -5.37 -3.18 12.64
CA TYR A 421 -5.49 -4.55 12.11
C TYR A 421 -4.11 -5.16 11.83
N GLU A 422 -4.07 -6.47 11.55
CA GLU A 422 -2.84 -7.14 11.11
C GLU A 422 -2.47 -6.72 9.68
N SER A 423 -1.24 -6.24 9.50
CA SER A 423 -0.69 -5.89 8.19
C SER A 423 0.50 -6.79 7.83
N VAL A 424 0.81 -6.82 6.52
CA VAL A 424 2.04 -7.37 5.91
C VAL A 424 3.08 -6.27 5.62
N ASN A 425 2.81 -5.07 6.11
CA ASN A 425 3.55 -3.83 5.93
C ASN A 425 3.89 -3.25 7.31
N HIS A 426 4.74 -2.23 7.34
CA HIS A 426 5.03 -1.50 8.58
C HIS A 426 3.85 -0.60 8.97
N TRP A 427 3.50 -0.61 10.24
CA TRP A 427 2.57 0.36 10.84
C TRP A 427 3.31 1.60 11.30
N ALA A 428 3.01 2.73 10.66
CA ALA A 428 3.46 4.07 11.02
C ALA A 428 2.31 4.88 11.60
N LYS A 429 2.65 5.92 12.39
CA LYS A 429 1.71 6.84 13.01
C LYS A 429 1.97 8.27 12.52
N CYS A 430 0.89 9.01 12.30
CA CYS A 430 0.91 10.37 11.77
C CYS A 430 1.19 11.41 12.86
N GLY A 431 1.87 12.50 12.48
CA GLY A 431 2.23 13.58 13.40
C GLY A 431 3.42 13.29 14.31
N ILE A 432 4.23 12.27 14.00
CA ILE A 432 5.27 11.75 14.88
C ILE A 432 6.44 11.14 14.07
N MET A 433 7.57 10.84 14.73
CA MET A 433 8.71 10.17 14.10
C MET A 433 8.57 8.66 14.22
N ASN A 434 8.66 7.96 13.09
CA ASN A 434 8.58 6.51 12.98
C ASN A 434 9.94 5.99 12.53
N VAL A 435 10.42 4.91 13.13
CA VAL A 435 11.72 4.30 12.85
C VAL A 435 11.52 2.81 12.60
N PHE A 436 12.09 2.32 11.51
CA PHE A 436 11.99 0.95 11.03
C PHE A 436 13.38 0.43 10.62
N HIS A 437 13.52 -0.89 10.57
CA HIS A 437 14.69 -1.55 10.00
C HIS A 437 14.22 -2.40 8.82
N PHE A 438 14.84 -2.23 7.66
CA PHE A 438 14.38 -2.86 6.41
C PHE A 438 14.34 -4.38 6.56
N ASN A 439 13.29 -5.02 6.04
CA ASN A 439 13.04 -6.47 6.19
C ASN A 439 12.86 -6.98 7.65
N GLN A 440 12.61 -6.12 8.63
CA GLN A 440 12.47 -6.55 10.04
C GLN A 440 11.16 -6.07 10.67
N LYS A 441 10.59 -6.86 11.57
CA LYS A 441 9.41 -6.45 12.37
C LYS A 441 9.68 -5.33 13.38
N ALA A 442 10.96 -5.05 13.67
CA ALA A 442 11.37 -4.09 14.69
C ALA A 442 11.05 -2.66 14.27
N CYS A 443 10.52 -1.87 15.20
CA CYS A 443 10.16 -0.49 14.97
C CYS A 443 10.11 0.30 16.29
N GLN A 444 10.23 1.61 16.19
CA GLN A 444 10.15 2.56 17.31
C GLN A 444 9.40 3.81 16.85
N ILE A 445 8.72 4.49 17.77
CA ILE A 445 8.05 5.76 17.50
C ILE A 445 8.48 6.78 18.57
N TYR A 446 8.84 8.00 18.14
CA TYR A 446 9.37 9.06 18.99
C TYR A 446 8.66 10.39 18.73
N PRO A 447 8.37 11.22 19.75
CA PRO A 447 7.84 12.56 19.55
C PRO A 447 8.78 13.39 18.68
N LEU A 448 8.20 14.27 17.86
CA LEU A 448 8.96 15.30 17.13
C LEU A 448 9.26 16.45 18.10
N ASN A 449 10.54 16.63 18.42
CA ASN A 449 11.06 17.70 19.29
C ASN A 449 11.52 18.92 18.49
#